data_AF-A0AAX2HD69-F1
#
_entry.id   AF-A0AAX2HD69-F1
#
_cell.length_a   1.000
_cell.length_b   1.000
_cell.length_c   1.000
_cell.angle_alpha   90.00
_cell.angle_beta   90.00
_cell.angle_gamma   90.00
#
_symmetry.space_group_name_H-M   'P 1'
#
loop_
_entity.id
_entity.type
_entity.pdbx_description
1 polymer ?
#
loop_
_entity_poly.entity_id
_entity_poly.type
_entity_poly.pdbx_seq_one_letter_code
_entity_poly.pdbx_strand_id
1 'polypeptide(L)'
;MRRVFATLKTAFPAWYEKHYGDAKAEQLARRVWMTVVKDLDDETVNAGLQRMVLECKFPPSPSDFMDLCRSASDLPSEAQAWDEALRGSYTHKAVKVAAEATSTFDLKSATHNDKALKQRFERNYAIVIRRAQTGQPLEGRISRGIGHDSTRPREQVQLEYSRKEAEALVVAQGIPTNSQSARAMLLAKLGIRRDTHV
;
A
#
# COMPACT_ATOMS: atom_id res chain seq x y z
N MET A 1 26.56 11.31 -14.08
CA MET A 1 27.34 10.32 -14.85
C MET A 1 28.17 9.32 -14.03
N ARG A 2 29.06 9.77 -13.11
CA ARG A 2 29.87 8.86 -12.27
C ARG A 2 29.01 7.84 -11.50
N ARG A 3 27.82 8.26 -11.06
CA ARG A 3 26.86 7.44 -10.31
C ARG A 3 26.31 6.26 -11.13
N VAL A 4 25.91 6.48 -12.39
CA VAL A 4 25.37 5.41 -13.25
C VAL A 4 26.38 4.26 -13.43
N PHE A 5 27.62 4.60 -13.80
CA PHE A 5 28.67 3.59 -14.02
C PHE A 5 29.17 2.98 -12.70
N ALA A 6 29.16 3.74 -11.60
CA ALA A 6 29.43 3.18 -10.28
C ALA A 6 28.36 2.14 -9.90
N THR A 7 27.07 2.47 -10.06
CA THR A 7 25.96 1.54 -9.77
C THR A 7 26.00 0.31 -10.66
N LEU A 8 26.28 0.47 -11.96
CA LEU A 8 26.44 -0.66 -12.88
C LEU A 8 27.60 -1.58 -12.46
N LYS A 9 28.74 -0.99 -12.06
CA LYS A 9 29.90 -1.75 -11.59
C LYS A 9 29.64 -2.50 -10.29
N THR A 10 28.84 -1.93 -9.38
CA THR A 10 28.50 -2.57 -8.10
C THR A 10 27.38 -3.61 -8.24
N ALA A 11 26.34 -3.32 -9.03
CA ALA A 11 25.17 -4.18 -9.16
C ALA A 11 25.36 -5.31 -10.17
N PHE A 12 26.17 -5.08 -11.21
CA PHE A 12 26.37 -6.04 -12.32
C PHE A 12 27.86 -6.22 -12.66
N PRO A 13 28.71 -6.67 -11.72
CA PRO A 13 30.16 -6.67 -11.87
C PRO A 13 30.66 -7.54 -13.04
N ALA A 14 30.16 -8.77 -13.16
CA ALA A 14 30.60 -9.70 -14.21
C ALA A 14 30.19 -9.25 -15.62
N TRP A 15 29.02 -8.62 -15.76
CA TRP A 15 28.58 -8.05 -17.03
C TRP A 15 29.41 -6.81 -17.38
N TYR A 16 29.66 -5.95 -16.38
CA TYR A 16 30.44 -4.73 -16.55
C TYR A 16 31.85 -5.03 -17.04
N GLU A 17 32.54 -5.99 -16.42
CA GLU A 17 33.90 -6.36 -16.82
C GLU A 17 33.96 -6.93 -18.23
N LYS A 18 32.95 -7.73 -18.63
CA LYS A 18 32.88 -8.31 -19.97
C LYS A 18 32.67 -7.27 -21.08
N HIS A 19 31.86 -6.24 -20.85
CA HIS A 19 31.47 -5.28 -21.88
C HIS A 19 32.19 -3.91 -21.80
N TYR A 20 32.58 -3.50 -20.59
CA TYR A 20 33.22 -2.22 -20.29
C TYR A 20 34.57 -2.39 -19.56
N GLY A 21 35.15 -3.59 -19.52
CA GLY A 21 36.46 -3.83 -18.89
C GLY A 21 37.62 -3.12 -19.59
N ASP A 22 37.51 -2.81 -20.89
CA ASP A 22 38.47 -1.98 -21.61
C ASP A 22 38.17 -0.48 -21.41
N ALA A 23 39.21 0.30 -21.09
CA ALA A 23 39.11 1.74 -20.86
C ALA A 23 38.54 2.50 -22.07
N LYS A 24 38.84 2.05 -23.30
CA LYS A 24 38.26 2.64 -24.52
C LYS A 24 36.77 2.32 -24.65
N ALA A 25 36.38 1.08 -24.39
CA ALA A 25 34.97 0.66 -24.41
C ALA A 25 34.15 1.41 -23.35
N GLU A 26 34.69 1.59 -22.14
CA GLU A 26 34.04 2.35 -21.08
C GLU A 26 33.86 3.83 -21.46
N GLN A 27 34.88 4.48 -22.03
CA GLN A 27 34.77 5.87 -22.49
C GLN A 27 33.70 6.07 -23.56
N LEU A 28 33.61 5.15 -24.54
CA LEU A 28 32.59 5.19 -25.58
C LEU A 28 31.18 5.01 -24.98
N ALA A 29 31.02 4.03 -24.10
CA ALA A 29 29.75 3.79 -23.41
C ALA A 29 29.31 4.99 -22.58
N ARG A 30 30.23 5.63 -21.83
CA ARG A 30 29.91 6.85 -21.07
C ARG A 30 29.39 7.97 -21.96
N ARG A 31 29.93 8.12 -23.18
CA ARG A 31 29.48 9.13 -24.14
C ARG A 31 28.04 8.86 -24.61
N VAL A 32 27.72 7.61 -24.92
CA VAL A 32 26.36 7.19 -25.32
C VAL A 32 25.36 7.36 -24.17
N TRP A 33 25.72 6.96 -22.96
CA TRP A 33 24.84 7.15 -21.81
C TRP A 33 24.65 8.63 -21.46
N MET A 34 25.66 9.49 -21.68
CA MET A 34 25.48 10.93 -21.50
C MET A 34 24.46 11.53 -22.46
N THR A 35 24.35 11.05 -23.70
CA THR A 35 23.36 11.61 -24.64
C THR A 35 21.92 11.31 -24.21
N VAL A 36 21.72 10.24 -23.45
CA VAL A 36 20.41 9.81 -22.92
C VAL A 36 20.09 10.52 -21.60
N VAL A 37 21.08 10.67 -20.74
CA VAL A 37 20.88 11.15 -19.36
C VAL A 37 21.01 12.68 -19.24
N LYS A 38 21.60 13.37 -20.22
CA LYS A 38 21.84 14.83 -20.15
C LYS A 38 20.56 15.67 -19.97
N ASP A 39 19.42 15.15 -20.43
CA ASP A 39 18.14 15.88 -20.44
C ASP A 39 17.25 15.49 -19.24
N LEU A 40 17.76 14.62 -18.34
CA LEU A 40 17.08 14.18 -17.13
C LEU A 40 17.64 14.90 -15.90
N ASP A 41 16.77 15.19 -14.93
CA ASP A 41 17.17 15.72 -13.63
C ASP A 41 17.81 14.64 -12.74
N ASP A 42 18.63 15.08 -11.78
CA ASP A 42 19.39 14.19 -10.91
C ASP A 42 18.49 13.29 -10.04
N GLU A 43 17.27 13.72 -9.69
CA GLU A 43 16.33 12.94 -8.88
C GLU A 43 15.73 11.79 -9.70
N THR A 44 15.26 12.08 -10.91
CA THR A 44 14.76 11.09 -11.87
C THR A 44 15.82 10.04 -12.19
N VAL A 45 17.08 10.45 -12.35
CA VAL A 45 18.21 9.52 -12.57
C VAL A 45 18.44 8.63 -11.35
N ASN A 46 18.38 9.17 -10.13
CA ASN A 46 18.54 8.37 -8.91
C ASN A 46 17.40 7.35 -8.74
N ALA A 47 16.15 7.75 -9.03
CA ALA A 47 15.00 6.86 -9.00
C ALA A 47 15.14 5.72 -10.03
N GLY A 48 15.53 6.05 -11.26
CA GLY A 48 15.82 5.06 -12.30
C GLY A 48 16.95 4.09 -11.91
N LEU A 49 18.01 4.59 -11.26
CA LEU A 49 19.11 3.75 -10.76
C LEU A 49 18.67 2.79 -9.65
N GLN A 50 17.83 3.24 -8.70
CA GLN A 50 17.31 2.36 -7.65
C GLN A 50 16.44 1.25 -8.25
N ARG A 51 15.55 1.58 -9.19
CA ARG A 51 14.70 0.60 -9.87
C ARG A 51 15.51 -0.37 -10.72
N MET A 52 16.54 0.10 -11.41
CA MET A 52 17.46 -0.78 -12.15
C MET A 52 18.07 -1.88 -11.26
N VAL A 53 18.46 -1.54 -10.02
CA VAL A 53 19.03 -2.53 -9.08
C VAL A 53 17.98 -3.50 -8.55
N LEU A 54 16.73 -3.06 -8.39
CA LEU A 54 15.65 -3.89 -7.83
C LEU A 54 14.96 -4.77 -8.87
N GLU A 55 14.78 -4.27 -10.09
CA GLU A 55 13.93 -4.89 -11.12
C GLU A 55 14.74 -5.63 -12.18
N CYS A 56 15.95 -5.16 -12.51
CA CYS A 56 16.70 -5.70 -13.63
C CYS A 56 17.67 -6.81 -13.18
N LYS A 57 17.53 -8.00 -13.77
CA LYS A 57 18.51 -9.10 -13.60
C LYS A 57 19.80 -8.87 -14.39
N PHE A 58 19.72 -8.06 -15.45
CA PHE A 58 20.83 -7.67 -16.30
C PHE A 58 20.78 -6.16 -16.56
N PRO A 59 21.92 -5.52 -16.85
CA PRO A 59 21.97 -4.10 -17.17
C PRO A 59 21.01 -3.73 -18.32
N PRO A 60 20.13 -2.73 -18.13
CA PRO A 60 19.26 -2.25 -19.19
C PRO A 60 20.07 -1.54 -20.29
N SER A 61 19.52 -1.49 -21.49
CA SER A 61 20.05 -0.60 -22.53
C SER A 61 19.81 0.88 -22.15
N PRO A 62 20.54 1.84 -22.74
CA PRO A 62 20.32 3.26 -22.45
C PRO A 62 18.88 3.73 -22.72
N SER A 63 18.20 3.17 -23.73
CA SER A 63 16.79 3.48 -24.00
C SER A 63 15.87 2.90 -22.92
N ASP A 64 16.08 1.64 -22.52
CA ASP A 64 15.25 1.02 -21.48
C ASP A 64 15.46 1.71 -20.12
N PHE A 65 16.68 2.21 -19.87
CA PHE A 65 16.96 3.04 -18.70
C PHE A 65 16.21 4.37 -18.74
N MET A 66 16.03 4.97 -19.92
CA MET A 66 15.21 6.17 -20.07
C MET A 66 13.74 5.90 -19.73
N ASP A 67 13.21 4.73 -20.10
CA ASP A 67 11.84 4.33 -19.76
C ASP A 67 11.67 4.05 -18.26
N LEU A 68 12.68 3.46 -17.62
CA LEU A 68 12.76 3.30 -16.17
C LEU A 68 12.79 4.65 -15.44
N CYS A 69 13.47 5.64 -16.02
CA CYS A 69 13.52 7.01 -15.50
C CYS A 69 12.17 7.73 -15.68
N ARG A 70 11.58 7.69 -16.87
CA ARG A 70 10.31 8.39 -17.18
C ARG A 70 9.11 7.86 -16.40
N SER A 71 9.05 6.56 -16.15
CA SER A 71 8.00 5.98 -15.30
C SER A 71 8.06 6.46 -13.84
N ALA A 72 9.14 7.13 -13.42
CA ALA A 72 9.25 7.77 -12.11
C ALA A 72 8.93 9.28 -12.11
N SER A 73 8.95 9.97 -13.26
CA SER A 73 8.90 11.45 -13.33
C SER A 73 7.51 12.06 -13.54
N ASP A 74 6.51 11.30 -14.01
CA ASP A 74 5.18 11.85 -14.38
C ASP A 74 4.12 11.79 -13.26
N LEU A 75 4.51 11.60 -11.99
CA LEU A 75 3.54 11.53 -10.91
C LEU A 75 3.10 12.95 -10.49
N PRO A 76 1.79 13.27 -10.55
CA PRO A 76 1.29 14.58 -10.16
C PRO A 76 1.57 14.88 -8.67
N SER A 77 1.71 16.16 -8.32
CA SER A 77 1.85 16.54 -6.91
C SER A 77 0.59 16.19 -6.11
N GLU A 78 0.71 16.06 -4.78
CA GLU A 78 -0.43 15.72 -3.92
C GLU A 78 -1.60 16.69 -4.06
N ALA A 79 -1.30 17.99 -4.20
CA ALA A 79 -2.31 19.03 -4.41
C ALA A 79 -3.02 18.89 -5.76
N GLN A 80 -2.26 18.66 -6.84
CA GLN A 80 -2.85 18.43 -8.17
C GLN A 80 -3.68 17.14 -8.21
N ALA A 81 -3.18 16.08 -7.60
CA ALA A 81 -3.88 14.80 -7.50
C ALA A 81 -5.19 14.94 -6.71
N TRP A 82 -5.21 15.75 -5.64
CA TRP A 82 -6.42 16.05 -4.88
C TRP A 82 -7.47 16.79 -5.71
N ASP A 83 -7.05 17.83 -6.43
CA ASP A 83 -7.94 18.62 -7.28
C ASP A 83 -8.53 17.78 -8.43
N GLU A 84 -7.71 16.91 -9.04
CA GLU A 84 -8.14 15.94 -10.04
C GLU A 84 -9.12 14.91 -9.47
N ALA A 85 -8.87 14.44 -8.25
CA ALA A 85 -9.74 13.50 -7.56
C ALA A 85 -11.12 14.09 -7.26
N LEU A 86 -11.18 15.35 -6.84
CA LEU A 86 -12.44 16.09 -6.64
C LEU A 86 -13.18 16.32 -7.97
N ARG A 87 -12.45 16.63 -9.04
CA ARG A 87 -13.02 16.85 -10.38
C ARG A 87 -13.50 15.55 -11.03
N GLY A 88 -12.98 14.41 -10.59
CA GLY A 88 -13.24 13.10 -11.20
C GLY A 88 -12.59 12.92 -12.58
N SER A 89 -11.60 13.75 -12.92
CA SER A 89 -10.84 13.69 -14.18
C SER A 89 -9.38 13.44 -13.83
N TYR A 90 -8.88 12.27 -14.20
CA TYR A 90 -7.58 11.77 -13.76
C TYR A 90 -6.57 11.87 -14.91
N THR A 91 -5.46 12.58 -14.69
CA THR A 91 -4.35 12.65 -15.65
C THR A 91 -3.45 11.42 -15.56
N HIS A 92 -3.29 10.87 -14.35
CA HIS A 92 -2.42 9.73 -14.08
C HIS A 92 -3.17 8.56 -13.43
N LYS A 93 -2.79 7.33 -13.80
CA LYS A 93 -3.40 6.10 -13.24
C LYS A 93 -3.27 6.03 -11.72
N ALA A 94 -2.20 6.57 -11.15
CA ALA A 94 -1.99 6.63 -9.70
C ALA A 94 -3.09 7.44 -8.99
N VAL A 95 -3.54 8.56 -9.58
CA VAL A 95 -4.61 9.40 -9.02
C VAL A 95 -5.94 8.65 -9.04
N LYS A 96 -6.24 7.96 -10.15
CA LYS A 96 -7.45 7.14 -10.28
C LYS A 96 -7.50 6.03 -9.21
N VAL A 97 -6.41 5.29 -9.03
CA VAL A 97 -6.33 4.21 -8.03
C VAL A 97 -6.46 4.78 -6.61
N ALA A 98 -5.82 5.91 -6.31
CA ALA A 98 -5.94 6.56 -5.01
C ALA A 98 -7.37 7.07 -4.72
N ALA A 99 -8.05 7.60 -5.75
CA ALA A 99 -9.44 8.04 -5.67
C ALA A 99 -10.40 6.87 -5.41
N GLU A 100 -10.23 5.76 -6.15
CA GLU A 100 -11.02 4.53 -5.97
C GLU A 100 -10.81 3.91 -4.58
N ALA A 101 -9.57 3.94 -4.06
CA ALA A 101 -9.27 3.45 -2.72
C ALA A 101 -9.81 4.34 -1.60
N THR A 102 -10.08 5.61 -1.87
CA THR A 102 -10.63 6.57 -0.90
C THR A 102 -12.15 6.47 -0.84
N SER A 103 -12.81 6.57 -2.01
CA SER A 103 -14.25 6.40 -2.30
C SER A 103 -14.61 7.46 -3.34
N THR A 104 -14.90 7.03 -4.57
CA THR A 104 -15.31 7.96 -5.64
C THR A 104 -16.67 8.62 -5.37
N PHE A 105 -17.50 8.01 -4.52
CA PHE A 105 -18.75 8.59 -4.07
C PHE A 105 -18.51 9.75 -3.11
N ASP A 106 -17.67 9.55 -2.09
CA ASP A 106 -17.35 10.59 -1.10
C ASP A 106 -16.61 11.75 -1.77
N LEU A 107 -15.73 11.47 -2.74
CA LEU A 107 -15.00 12.52 -3.48
C LEU A 107 -15.91 13.39 -4.34
N LYS A 108 -17.02 12.84 -4.88
CA LYS A 108 -17.98 13.60 -5.70
C LYS A 108 -18.87 14.55 -4.87
N SER A 109 -19.14 14.19 -3.62
CA SER A 109 -19.94 15.01 -2.70
C SER A 109 -19.09 15.94 -1.83
N ALA A 110 -17.77 15.75 -1.83
CA ALA A 110 -16.84 16.53 -1.03
C ALA A 110 -16.58 17.92 -1.58
N THR A 111 -16.17 18.80 -0.66
CA THR A 111 -15.66 20.13 -0.97
C THR A 111 -14.16 20.19 -0.63
N HIS A 112 -13.45 21.18 -1.18
CA HIS A 112 -12.02 21.38 -0.89
C HIS A 112 -11.67 21.49 0.60
N ASN A 113 -12.63 21.83 1.46
CA ASN A 113 -12.42 22.06 2.88
C ASN A 113 -12.59 20.80 3.74
N ASP A 114 -12.91 19.65 3.14
CA ASP A 114 -13.13 18.40 3.87
C ASP A 114 -11.80 17.75 4.28
N LYS A 115 -11.24 18.24 5.39
CA LYS A 115 -9.91 17.86 5.90
C LYS A 115 -9.78 16.36 6.16
N ALA A 116 -10.83 15.71 6.65
CA ALA A 116 -10.80 14.29 6.98
C ALA A 116 -10.71 13.44 5.70
N LEU A 117 -11.45 13.82 4.66
CA LEU A 117 -11.39 13.13 3.38
C LEU A 117 -10.06 13.40 2.66
N LYS A 118 -9.58 14.64 2.69
CA LYS A 118 -8.27 15.02 2.13
C LYS A 118 -7.13 14.19 2.74
N GLN A 119 -7.08 14.07 4.06
CA GLN A 119 -6.06 13.24 4.74
C GLN A 119 -6.12 11.76 4.33
N ARG A 120 -7.32 11.20 4.14
CA ARG A 120 -7.48 9.83 3.65
C ARG A 120 -6.96 9.67 2.23
N PHE A 121 -7.28 10.62 1.36
CA PHE A 121 -6.80 10.65 -0.02
C PHE A 121 -5.28 10.79 -0.08
N GLU A 122 -4.69 11.77 0.61
CA GLU A 122 -3.24 12.00 0.64
C GLU A 122 -2.49 10.75 1.10
N ARG A 123 -2.96 10.09 2.16
CA ARG A 123 -2.40 8.82 2.62
C ARG A 123 -2.46 7.74 1.53
N ASN A 124 -3.61 7.57 0.89
CA ASN A 124 -3.78 6.58 -0.17
C ASN A 124 -2.89 6.90 -1.37
N TYR A 125 -2.81 8.17 -1.76
CA TYR A 125 -1.98 8.64 -2.85
C TYR A 125 -0.49 8.43 -2.59
N ALA A 126 -0.01 8.74 -1.38
CA ALA A 126 1.37 8.47 -0.98
C ALA A 126 1.73 6.97 -1.03
N ILE A 127 0.80 6.08 -0.67
CA ILE A 127 0.99 4.63 -0.79
C ILE A 127 1.09 4.22 -2.27
N VAL A 128 0.24 4.77 -3.14
CA VAL A 128 0.26 4.47 -4.57
C VAL A 128 1.53 5.01 -5.24
N ILE A 129 1.99 6.20 -4.89
CA ILE A 129 3.28 6.75 -5.33
C ILE A 129 4.42 5.82 -4.91
N ARG A 130 4.47 5.40 -3.65
CA ARG A 130 5.51 4.47 -3.18
C ARG A 130 5.47 3.14 -3.91
N ARG A 131 4.29 2.63 -4.27
CA ARG A 131 4.16 1.43 -5.11
C ARG A 131 4.68 1.67 -6.52
N ALA A 132 4.34 2.81 -7.12
CA ALA A 132 4.84 3.22 -8.44
C ALA A 132 6.37 3.30 -8.46
N GLN A 133 6.96 3.91 -7.42
CA GLN A 133 8.40 4.06 -7.26
C GLN A 133 9.12 2.74 -7.02
N THR A 134 8.47 1.77 -6.36
CA THR A 134 9.05 0.44 -6.08
C THR A 134 8.72 -0.61 -7.15
N GLY A 135 8.09 -0.22 -8.26
CA GLY A 135 7.74 -1.13 -9.35
C GLY A 135 6.63 -2.14 -9.00
N GLN A 136 5.92 -1.92 -7.89
CA GLN A 136 4.80 -2.78 -7.49
C GLN A 136 3.56 -2.47 -8.32
N PRO A 137 2.69 -3.46 -8.57
CA PRO A 137 1.44 -3.23 -9.29
C PRO A 137 0.60 -2.16 -8.57
N LEU A 138 0.20 -1.14 -9.33
CA LEU A 138 -0.68 -0.06 -8.85
C LEU A 138 -2.06 -0.61 -8.49
N GLU A 139 -2.52 -1.61 -9.25
CA GLU A 139 -3.76 -2.35 -9.05
C GLU A 139 -3.60 -3.28 -7.83
N GLY A 140 -4.19 -2.90 -6.70
CA GLY A 140 -4.18 -3.74 -5.51
C GLY A 140 -4.84 -3.04 -4.34
N ARG A 141 -5.64 -3.78 -3.55
CA ARG A 141 -6.31 -3.23 -2.37
C ARG A 141 -5.29 -2.47 -1.50
N ILE A 142 -5.50 -1.17 -1.32
CA ILE A 142 -4.75 -0.41 -0.33
C ILE A 142 -5.22 -0.91 1.03
N SER A 143 -4.30 -1.46 1.82
CA SER A 143 -4.62 -1.95 3.15
C SER A 143 -5.24 -0.81 3.96
N ARG A 144 -6.54 -0.93 4.22
CA ARG A 144 -7.23 -0.07 5.17
C ARG A 144 -6.56 -0.31 6.52
N GLY A 145 -6.22 0.78 7.22
CA GLY A 145 -5.67 0.66 8.56
C GLY A 145 -6.62 -0.17 9.44
N ILE A 146 -6.07 -0.89 10.41
CA ILE A 146 -6.88 -1.56 11.43
C ILE A 146 -7.77 -0.48 12.05
N GLY A 147 -9.09 -0.63 11.93
CA GLY A 147 -10.03 0.35 12.47
C GLY A 147 -9.80 0.52 13.96
N HIS A 148 -9.69 1.76 14.42
CA HIS A 148 -9.60 2.04 15.85
C HIS A 148 -11.01 2.09 16.46
N ASP A 149 -11.17 1.74 17.72
CA ASP A 149 -12.47 1.76 18.40
C ASP A 149 -13.12 3.15 18.38
N SER A 150 -12.33 4.21 18.25
CA SER A 150 -12.80 5.58 18.05
C SER A 150 -13.56 5.82 16.75
N THR A 151 -13.41 4.94 15.75
CA THR A 151 -14.15 5.00 14.47
C THR A 151 -15.43 4.16 14.47
N ARG A 152 -15.69 3.42 15.56
CA ARG A 152 -16.90 2.61 15.71
C ARG A 152 -18.01 3.43 16.38
N PRO A 153 -19.30 3.20 16.06
CA PRO A 153 -20.40 3.83 16.77
C PRO A 153 -20.31 3.51 18.26
N ARG A 154 -20.44 4.52 19.13
CA ARG A 154 -20.31 4.35 20.60
C ARG A 154 -21.28 3.30 21.15
N GLU A 155 -22.48 3.24 20.57
CA GLU A 155 -23.54 2.28 20.91
C GLU A 155 -23.07 0.84 20.70
N GLN A 156 -22.39 0.58 19.58
CA GLN A 156 -21.88 -0.75 19.24
C GLN A 156 -20.76 -1.17 20.19
N VAL A 157 -19.85 -0.24 20.53
CA VAL A 157 -18.78 -0.50 21.49
C VAL A 157 -19.35 -0.81 22.88
N GLN A 158 -20.36 -0.06 23.32
CA GLN A 158 -21.04 -0.28 24.60
C GLN A 158 -21.74 -1.64 24.64
N LEU A 159 -22.46 -2.03 23.57
CA LEU A 159 -23.15 -3.32 23.49
C LEU A 159 -22.16 -4.49 23.57
N GLU A 160 -21.04 -4.42 22.86
CA GLU A 160 -20.00 -5.43 22.91
C GLU A 160 -19.37 -5.54 24.31
N TYR A 161 -19.14 -4.39 24.96
CA TYR A 161 -18.63 -4.35 26.33
C TYR A 161 -19.61 -5.00 27.32
N SER A 162 -20.89 -4.59 27.28
CA SER A 162 -21.94 -5.16 28.13
C SER A 162 -22.08 -6.66 27.91
N ARG A 163 -21.98 -7.13 26.65
CA ARG A 163 -22.03 -8.56 26.33
C ARG A 163 -20.85 -9.32 26.92
N LYS A 164 -19.63 -8.79 26.84
CA LYS A 164 -18.44 -9.40 27.44
C LYS A 164 -18.56 -9.49 28.96
N GLU A 165 -19.06 -8.45 29.62
CA GLU A 165 -19.30 -8.49 31.07
C GLU A 165 -20.35 -9.54 31.44
N ALA A 166 -21.46 -9.62 30.70
CA ALA A 166 -22.49 -10.64 30.92
C ALA A 166 -21.92 -12.05 30.75
N GLU A 167 -21.14 -12.29 29.69
CA GLU A 167 -20.47 -13.58 29.46
C GLU A 167 -19.47 -13.91 30.58
N ALA A 168 -18.70 -12.94 31.07
CA ALA A 168 -17.78 -13.12 32.19
C ALA A 168 -18.51 -13.49 33.49
N LEU A 169 -19.66 -12.87 33.76
CA LEU A 169 -20.50 -13.19 34.92
C LEU A 169 -21.09 -14.61 34.82
N VAL A 170 -21.55 -15.01 33.63
CA VAL A 170 -22.07 -16.37 33.37
C VAL A 170 -20.98 -17.41 33.63
N VAL A 171 -19.75 -17.16 33.16
CA VAL A 171 -18.59 -18.03 33.40
C VAL A 171 -18.22 -18.08 34.89
N ALA A 172 -18.18 -16.92 35.57
CA ALA A 172 -17.86 -16.85 37.01
C ALA A 172 -18.88 -17.58 37.88
N GLN A 173 -20.15 -17.60 37.48
CA GLN A 173 -21.21 -18.35 38.14
C GLN A 173 -21.17 -19.86 37.85
N GLY A 174 -20.22 -20.32 37.05
CA GLY A 174 -20.07 -21.73 36.67
C GLY A 174 -21.23 -22.24 35.81
N ILE A 175 -21.94 -21.35 35.12
CA ILE A 175 -23.05 -21.73 34.25
C ILE A 175 -22.46 -22.41 33.01
N PRO A 176 -22.89 -23.65 32.69
CA PRO A 176 -22.36 -24.38 31.54
C PRO A 176 -22.74 -23.69 30.23
N THR A 177 -21.79 -23.60 29.30
CA THR A 177 -22.01 -23.04 27.95
C THR A 177 -22.73 -23.99 26.99
N ASN A 178 -22.77 -25.29 27.30
CA ASN A 178 -23.49 -26.29 26.52
C ASN A 178 -24.96 -26.41 27.00
N SER A 179 -25.89 -26.42 26.04
CA SER A 179 -27.34 -26.48 26.26
C SER A 179 -27.79 -27.71 27.04
N GLN A 180 -27.16 -28.87 26.83
CA GLN A 180 -27.50 -30.11 27.52
C GLN A 180 -27.14 -30.05 29.01
N SER A 181 -25.93 -29.57 29.33
CA SER A 181 -25.48 -29.37 30.71
C SER A 181 -26.22 -28.24 31.42
N ALA A 182 -26.55 -27.15 30.72
CA ALA A 182 -27.35 -26.06 31.27
C ALA A 182 -28.76 -26.54 31.63
N ARG A 183 -29.39 -27.34 30.75
CA ARG A 183 -30.69 -27.97 31.01
C ARG A 183 -30.63 -28.93 32.19
N ALA A 184 -29.62 -29.78 32.28
CA ALA A 184 -29.45 -30.71 33.40
C ALA A 184 -29.29 -29.95 34.74
N MET A 185 -28.45 -28.90 34.76
CA MET A 185 -28.27 -28.05 35.94
C MET A 185 -29.57 -27.35 36.34
N LEU A 186 -30.33 -26.82 35.38
CA LEU A 186 -31.62 -26.17 35.64
C LEU A 186 -32.65 -27.15 36.23
N LEU A 187 -32.80 -28.34 35.63
CA LEU A 187 -33.72 -29.37 36.12
C LEU A 187 -33.35 -29.83 37.53
N ALA A 188 -32.06 -29.98 37.83
CA ALA A 188 -31.57 -30.30 39.16
C ALA A 188 -31.88 -29.19 40.18
N LYS A 189 -31.67 -27.91 39.82
CA LYS A 189 -31.97 -26.76 40.69
C LYS A 189 -33.46 -26.59 40.97
N LEU A 190 -34.32 -26.91 40.00
CA LEU A 190 -35.78 -26.83 40.13
C LEU A 190 -36.41 -28.08 40.77
N GLY A 191 -35.62 -29.10 41.10
CA GLY A 191 -36.12 -30.34 41.70
C GLY A 191 -37.00 -31.19 40.77
N ILE A 192 -36.95 -30.96 39.46
CA ILE A 192 -37.79 -31.64 38.47
C ILE A 192 -37.04 -32.87 37.96
N ARG A 193 -37.55 -34.06 38.30
CA ARG A 193 -37.08 -35.32 37.72
C ARG A 193 -37.91 -35.61 36.46
N ARG A 194 -37.28 -35.51 35.30
CA ARG A 194 -37.81 -36.07 34.05
C ARG A 194 -37.00 -37.31 33.76
N ASP A 195 -37.57 -38.47 34.09
CA ASP A 195 -36.96 -39.73 33.72
C ASP A 195 -36.84 -39.79 32.20
N THR A 196 -35.67 -40.25 31.77
CA THR A 196 -35.17 -40.42 30.40
C THR A 196 -36.26 -40.60 29.33
N HIS A 197 -36.37 -39.62 28.43
CA HIS A 197 -36.60 -39.93 27.04
C HIS A 197 -35.42 -39.36 26.24
N VAL A 198 -34.77 -40.29 25.53
CA VAL A 198 -33.70 -40.13 24.55
C VAL A 198 -33.97 -38.97 23.60
#